data_AF-J6DVZ9-F1
#
_entry.id   AF-J6DVZ9-F1
#
_cell.length_a   1.000
_cell.length_b   1.000
_cell.length_c   1.000
_cell.angle_alpha   90.00
_cell.angle_beta   90.00
_cell.angle_gamma   90.00
#
_symmetry.space_group_name_H-M   'P 1'
#
loop_
_entity.id
_entity.type
_entity.pdbx_description
1 polymer ?
#
loop_
_entity_poly.entity_id
_entity_poly.type
_entity_poly.pdbx_seq_one_letter_code
_entity_poly.pdbx_strand_id
1 'polypeptide(L)'
;MVYGTLAAVAENDLETFTESIEAIQRTVWKTAEWSWHGEQLKEVAAELRTAGARGVGMSSMGPSLYFDATHLEPTKLPPKIFEATFITRPANLGRSLKGGRG
;
A
#
# COMPACT_ATOMS: atom_id res chain seq x y z
N MET A 1 4.64 6.42 -18.91
CA MET A 1 5.02 5.09 -18.40
C MET A 1 3.76 4.47 -17.81
N VAL A 2 3.29 3.37 -18.37
CA VAL A 2 2.15 2.60 -17.81
C VAL A 2 2.78 1.49 -17.00
N TYR A 3 2.61 1.49 -15.68
CA TYR A 3 3.29 0.53 -14.79
C TYR A 3 2.61 -0.85 -14.75
N GLY A 4 1.63 -1.12 -15.61
CA GLY A 4 0.84 -2.36 -15.60
C GLY A 4 -0.34 -2.34 -14.61
N THR A 5 -0.41 -1.37 -13.69
CA THR A 5 -1.43 -1.32 -12.62
C THR A 5 -2.87 -1.42 -13.14
N LEU A 6 -3.21 -0.67 -14.19
CA LEU A 6 -4.58 -0.67 -14.73
C LEU A 6 -4.92 -2.01 -15.40
N ALA A 7 -3.99 -2.55 -16.20
CA ALA A 7 -4.18 -3.84 -16.87
C ALA A 7 -4.30 -4.97 -15.85
N ALA A 8 -3.42 -4.98 -14.84
CA ALA A 8 -3.45 -5.96 -13.77
C ALA A 8 -4.78 -5.96 -12.99
N VAL A 9 -5.33 -4.78 -12.70
CA VAL A 9 -6.66 -4.66 -12.07
C VAL A 9 -7.76 -5.18 -13.00
N ALA A 10 -7.72 -4.83 -14.29
CA ALA A 10 -8.71 -5.26 -15.27
C ALA A 10 -8.71 -6.79 -15.48
N GLU A 11 -7.54 -7.42 -15.35
CA GLU A 11 -7.34 -8.86 -15.57
C GLU A 11 -7.40 -9.69 -14.27
N ASN A 12 -7.62 -9.06 -13.12
CA ASN A 12 -7.54 -9.68 -11.79
C ASN A 12 -6.18 -10.36 -11.50
N ASP A 13 -5.10 -9.78 -12.03
CA ASP A 13 -3.73 -10.23 -11.80
C ASP A 13 -3.14 -9.50 -10.59
N LEU A 14 -3.25 -10.14 -9.42
CA LEU A 14 -2.72 -9.59 -8.17
C LEU A 14 -1.19 -9.51 -8.17
N GLU A 15 -0.51 -10.43 -8.85
CA GLU A 15 0.96 -10.47 -8.90
C GLU A 15 1.48 -9.25 -9.63
N THR A 16 1.07 -9.06 -10.89
CA THR A 16 1.43 -7.88 -11.68
C THR A 16 0.97 -6.58 -11.01
N PHE A 17 -0.19 -6.59 -10.33
CA PHE A 17 -0.63 -5.42 -9.57
C PHE A 17 0.37 -5.06 -8.48
N THR A 18 0.76 -6.00 -7.63
CA THR A 18 1.72 -5.74 -6.55
C THR A 18 3.10 -5.32 -7.05
N GLU A 19 3.59 -5.92 -8.14
CA GLU A 19 4.84 -5.51 -8.80
C GLU A 19 4.76 -4.08 -9.35
N SER A 20 3.61 -3.70 -9.93
CA SER A 20 3.39 -2.36 -10.44
C SER A 20 3.44 -1.30 -9.34
N ILE A 21 2.88 -1.61 -8.16
CA ILE A 21 2.94 -0.71 -6.99
C ILE A 21 4.40 -0.51 -6.58
N GLU A 22 5.16 -1.60 -6.45
CA GLU A 22 6.59 -1.55 -6.10
C GLU A 22 7.39 -0.72 -7.12
N ALA A 23 7.11 -0.87 -8.42
CA ALA A 23 7.72 -0.08 -9.47
C ALA A 23 7.39 1.42 -9.34
N ILE A 24 6.14 1.77 -9.04
CA ILE A 24 5.71 3.14 -8.79
C ILE A 24 6.48 3.75 -7.61
N GLN A 25 6.65 2.99 -6.51
CA GLN A 25 7.37 3.49 -5.33
C GLN A 25 8.85 3.80 -5.60
N ARG A 26 9.47 3.18 -6.61
CA ARG A 26 10.87 3.41 -7.04
C ARG A 26 11.04 4.57 -8.03
N THR A 27 9.95 5.21 -8.45
CA THR A 27 10.03 6.37 -9.35
C THR A 27 10.66 7.58 -8.64
N VAL A 28 11.22 8.52 -9.42
CA VAL A 28 11.92 9.69 -8.87
C VAL A 28 11.04 10.51 -7.91
N TRP A 29 9.80 10.78 -8.31
CA TRP A 29 8.88 11.59 -7.50
C TRP A 29 8.46 10.88 -6.21
N LYS A 30 8.12 9.59 -6.27
CA LYS A 30 7.81 8.84 -5.05
C LYS A 30 9.03 8.70 -4.14
N THR A 31 10.21 8.44 -4.69
CA THR A 31 11.46 8.38 -3.93
C THR A 31 11.72 9.70 -3.18
N ALA A 32 11.41 10.84 -3.81
CA ALA A 32 11.49 12.15 -3.14
C ALA A 32 10.48 12.27 -1.99
N GLU A 33 9.24 11.82 -2.17
CA GLU A 33 8.24 11.80 -1.08
C GLU A 33 8.68 10.88 0.07
N TRP A 34 9.25 9.69 -0.22
CA TRP A 34 9.80 8.79 0.80
C TRP A 34 10.92 9.45 1.61
N SER A 35 11.73 10.30 0.98
CA SER A 35 12.85 11.00 1.65
C SER A 35 12.40 11.95 2.76
N TRP A 36 11.14 12.42 2.74
CA TRP A 36 10.60 13.31 3.78
C TRP A 36 10.38 12.63 5.12
N HIS A 37 10.30 11.29 5.14
CA HIS A 37 10.09 10.49 6.35
C HIS A 37 11.39 9.88 6.91
N GLY A 38 12.53 10.17 6.28
CA GLY A 38 13.82 9.57 6.63
C GLY A 38 13.87 8.06 6.40
N GLU A 39 14.73 7.37 7.17
CA GLU A 39 14.92 5.92 7.03
C GLU A 39 13.88 5.09 7.78
N GLN A 40 13.27 5.63 8.84
CA GLN A 40 12.34 4.88 9.69
C GLN A 40 11.16 4.30 8.89
N LEU A 41 10.52 5.08 8.03
CA LEU A 41 9.38 4.58 7.24
C LEU A 41 9.83 3.53 6.20
N LYS A 42 11.06 3.64 5.69
CA LYS A 42 11.64 2.66 4.74
C LYS A 42 11.97 1.35 5.45
N GLU A 43 12.49 1.42 6.68
CA GLU A 43 12.74 0.26 7.54
C GLU A 43 11.44 -0.50 7.81
N VAL A 44 10.38 0.21 8.20
CA VAL A 44 9.03 -0.37 8.37
C VAL A 44 8.55 -1.05 7.09
N ALA A 45 8.73 -0.41 5.94
CA ALA A 45 8.37 -1.01 4.66
C ALA A 45 9.21 -2.25 4.31
N ALA A 46 10.48 -2.31 4.73
CA ALA A 46 11.34 -3.47 4.56
C ALA A 46 10.97 -4.63 5.50
N GLU A 47 10.59 -4.32 6.74
CA GLU A 47 10.08 -5.30 7.71
C GLU A 47 8.77 -5.94 7.20
N LEU A 48 7.85 -5.13 6.68
CA LEU A 48 6.63 -5.62 6.04
C LEU A 48 6.93 -6.61 4.91
N ARG A 49 7.85 -6.26 4.00
CA ARG A 49 8.26 -7.16 2.91
C ARG A 49 8.89 -8.45 3.43
N THR A 50 9.75 -8.36 4.44
CA THR A 50 10.40 -9.53 5.07
C THR A 50 9.38 -10.44 5.76
N ALA A 51 8.31 -9.86 6.30
CA ALA A 51 7.18 -10.58 6.87
C ALA A 51 6.23 -11.16 5.80
N GLY A 52 6.45 -10.94 4.50
CA GLY A 52 5.64 -11.51 3.41
C GLY A 52 4.59 -10.56 2.82
N ALA A 53 4.60 -9.28 3.18
CA ALA A 53 3.77 -8.28 2.51
C ALA A 53 4.21 -8.08 1.06
N ARG A 54 3.26 -7.96 0.14
CA ARG A 54 3.50 -7.65 -1.28
C ARG A 54 2.93 -6.30 -1.65
N GLY A 55 3.55 -5.62 -2.62
CA GLY A 55 3.05 -4.34 -3.12
C GLY A 55 3.04 -3.26 -2.05
N VAL A 56 4.12 -3.14 -1.26
CA VAL A 56 4.18 -2.18 -0.16
C VAL A 56 4.31 -0.76 -0.73
N GLY A 57 3.24 0.02 -0.61
CA GLY A 57 3.15 1.39 -1.12
C GLY A 57 2.88 2.43 -0.05
N MET A 58 3.48 3.61 -0.19
CA MET A 58 3.12 4.78 0.62
C MET A 58 1.92 5.49 -0.03
N SER A 59 0.87 5.71 0.76
CA SER A 59 -0.32 6.45 0.34
C SER A 59 -0.04 7.94 0.30
N SER A 60 -0.24 8.59 -0.85
CA SER A 60 0.06 10.02 -1.04
C SER A 60 1.47 10.35 -0.52
N MET A 61 1.61 11.40 0.28
CA MET A 61 2.85 11.80 0.95
C MET A 61 3.08 11.08 2.29
N GLY A 62 2.35 10.01 2.63
CA GLY A 62 2.55 9.24 3.87
C GLY A 62 1.93 9.84 5.14
N PRO A 63 2.23 9.26 6.33
CA PRO A 63 3.10 8.10 6.56
C PRO A 63 2.39 6.75 6.38
N SER A 64 1.11 6.72 5.98
CA SER A 64 0.36 5.48 5.85
C SER A 64 0.89 4.59 4.73
N LEU A 65 1.14 3.32 5.07
CA LEU A 65 1.48 2.27 4.11
C LEU A 65 0.27 1.39 3.81
N TYR A 66 0.17 0.90 2.58
CA TYR A 66 -0.78 -0.12 2.15
C TYR A 66 -0.01 -1.26 1.49
N PHE A 67 -0.55 -2.47 1.60
CA PHE A 67 0.07 -3.68 1.07
C PHE A 67 -0.94 -4.83 0.98
N ASP A 68 -0.63 -5.82 0.16
CA ASP A 68 -1.28 -7.13 0.18
C ASP A 68 -0.72 -7.94 1.35
N ALA A 69 -1.60 -8.37 2.25
CA ALA A 69 -1.28 -9.13 3.45
C ALA A 69 -1.57 -10.64 3.32
N THR A 70 -1.91 -11.13 2.12
CA THR A 70 -2.32 -12.53 1.89
C THR A 70 -1.29 -13.55 2.40
N HIS A 71 0.01 -13.22 2.31
CA HIS A 71 1.12 -14.07 2.76
C HIS A 71 1.89 -13.46 3.94
N LEU A 72 1.31 -12.48 4.63
CA LEU A 72 1.94 -11.86 5.78
C LEU A 72 1.99 -12.83 6.96
N GLU A 73 3.15 -12.93 7.59
CA GLU A 73 3.39 -13.63 8.85
C GLU A 73 3.58 -12.60 9.98
N PRO A 74 2.53 -12.31 10.78
CA PRO A 74 2.61 -11.27 11.81
C PRO A 74 3.66 -11.53 12.89
N THR A 75 4.06 -12.79 13.09
CA THR A 75 5.12 -13.17 14.05
C THR A 75 6.52 -12.71 13.63
N LYS A 76 6.72 -12.39 12.34
CA LYS A 76 7.98 -11.82 11.83
C LYS A 76 8.06 -10.30 12.00
N LEU A 77 6.96 -9.66 12.39
CA LEU A 77 6.90 -8.21 12.61
C LEU A 77 7.42 -7.87 14.00
N PRO A 78 8.31 -6.87 14.17
CA PRO A 78 8.67 -6.36 15.48
C PRO A 78 7.45 -5.89 16.31
N PRO A 79 7.53 -5.91 17.65
CA PRO A 79 6.39 -5.68 18.53
C PRO A 79 5.84 -4.23 18.59
N LYS A 80 6.44 -3.26 17.89
CA LYS A 80 6.03 -1.84 17.89
C LYS A 80 6.33 -1.12 16.56
N ILE A 81 5.57 -1.42 15.51
CA ILE A 81 5.81 -0.84 14.18
C ILE A 81 4.75 0.20 13.79
N PHE A 82 3.53 0.06 14.29
CA PHE A 82 2.38 0.82 13.82
C PHE A 82 1.58 1.41 14.98
N GLU A 83 1.15 2.66 14.82
CA GLU A 83 0.17 3.29 15.70
C GLU A 83 -1.20 2.62 15.54
N ALA A 84 -1.57 2.27 14.30
CA ALA A 84 -2.81 1.57 13.98
C ALA A 84 -2.64 0.66 12.75
N THR A 85 -3.34 -0.47 12.75
CA THR A 85 -3.38 -1.41 11.63
C THR A 85 -4.78 -1.95 11.48
N PHE A 86 -5.28 -2.00 10.25
CA PHE A 86 -6.61 -2.51 9.94
C PHE A 86 -6.62 -3.15 8.55
N ILE A 87 -7.50 -4.12 8.37
CA ILE A 87 -7.78 -4.73 7.06
C ILE A 87 -8.94 -3.95 6.43
N THR A 88 -8.80 -3.60 5.15
CA THR A 88 -9.84 -2.90 4.40
C THR A 88 -10.03 -3.53 3.02
N ARG A 89 -11.05 -3.08 2.30
CA ARG A 89 -11.35 -3.47 0.92
C ARG A 89 -11.68 -2.25 0.08
N PRO A 90 -11.43 -2.27 -1.24
CA PRO A 90 -11.85 -1.20 -2.13
C PRO A 90 -13.37 -0.95 -2.01
N ALA A 91 -13.73 0.33 -1.85
CA ALA A 91 -15.11 0.76 -1.96
C ALA A 91 -15.41 1.03 -3.44
N ASN A 92 -16.06 0.08 -4.12
CA ASN A 92 -16.42 0.21 -5.54
C ASN A 92 -17.63 1.12 -5.78
N LEU A 93 -18.10 1.81 -4.74
CA LEU A 93 -19.15 2.81 -4.79
C LEU A 93 -18.61 4.10 -4.17
N GLY A 94 -18.85 5.21 -4.85
CA GLY A 94 -18.54 6.54 -4.33
C GLY A 94 -19.45 6.93 -3.16
N ARG A 95 -19.42 8.22 -2.80
CA ARG A 95 -20.25 8.77 -1.73
C ARG A 95 -21.74 8.47 -1.95
N SER A 96 -22.38 7.81 -0.99
CA SER A 96 -23.84 7.67 -0.94
C SER A 96 -24.46 8.85 -0.17
N LEU A 97 -25.43 9.53 -0.77
CA LEU A 97 -26.25 10.53 -0.09
C LEU A 97 -27.56 9.87 0.34
N LYS A 98 -27.79 9.75 1.64
CA LYS A 98 -29.14 9.45 2.13
C LYS A 98 -29.94 10.75 2.07
N GLY A 99 -30.94 10.81 1.19
CA GLY A 99 -31.85 11.95 1.11
C GLY A 99 -32.49 12.22 2.47
N GLY A 100 -32.30 13.43 3.00
CA GLY A 100 -33.09 13.91 4.13
C GLY A 100 -34.55 13.98 3.69
N ARG A 101 -35.44 13.25 4.35
CA ARG A 101 -36.88 13.49 4.20
C ARG A 101 -37.17 14.80 4.92
N GLY A 102 -37.64 15.79 4.16
CA GLY A 102 -38.46 16.88 4.67
C GLY A 102 -39.86 16.40 5.01
#